data_AF-A0AAP0NEI0-F1
#
_entry.id   AF-A0AAP0NEI0-F1
#
_cell.length_a   1.000
_cell.length_b   1.000
_cell.length_c   1.000
_cell.angle_alpha   90.00
_cell.angle_beta   90.00
_cell.angle_gamma   90.00
#
_symmetry.space_group_name_H-M   'P 1'
#
loop_
_entity.id
_entity.type
_entity.pdbx_description
1 polymer ?
#
loop_
_entity_poly.entity_id
_entity_poly.type
_entity_poly.pdbx_seq_one_letter_code
_entity_poly.pdbx_strand_id
1 'polypeptide(L)'
;MKYWFPVSKMPQNGQDWPLVSDMVAKNERLIVFTSMKSKQKSEGIAYQWTYMVENQYGDGGMHAGSCPNRAESPPLNDKSKSLVLVNYFKTISNKQATCVDNSGHLIDMLHTCYGAAANRWANFVAVNYYKRSEGGGAFQATDTLNGRLLCGCNDVHACVAGSTSGACTA
;
A
#
# COMPACT_ATOMS: atom_id res chain seq x y z
N MET A 1 1.63 17.71 16.52
CA MET A 1 2.66 16.92 15.80
C MET A 1 3.43 15.92 16.68
N LYS A 2 3.05 15.67 17.95
CA LYS A 2 3.81 14.82 18.90
C LYS A 2 4.12 13.39 18.42
N TYR A 3 3.26 12.83 17.56
CA TYR A 3 3.38 11.46 17.07
C TYR A 3 3.68 11.36 15.58
N TRP A 4 3.90 12.48 14.89
CA TRP A 4 4.10 12.47 13.45
C TRP A 4 5.52 12.03 13.11
N PHE A 5 5.65 11.16 12.11
CA PHE A 5 6.94 10.94 11.46
C PHE A 5 7.24 12.13 10.55
N PRO A 6 8.29 12.93 10.84
CA PRO A 6 8.49 14.21 10.19
C PRO A 6 9.08 14.06 8.79
N VAL A 7 8.72 14.98 7.88
CA VAL A 7 9.22 15.04 6.49
C VAL A 7 10.75 15.01 6.40
N SER A 8 11.44 15.66 7.34
CA SER A 8 12.92 15.71 7.39
C SER A 8 13.58 14.35 7.63
N LYS A 9 12.83 13.35 8.10
CA LYS A 9 13.31 11.97 8.30
C LYS A 9 12.80 11.00 7.23
N MET A 10 11.93 11.46 6.31
CA MET A 10 11.37 10.59 5.30
C MET A 10 12.41 10.24 4.23
N PRO A 11 12.50 8.95 3.83
CA PRO A 11 13.43 8.53 2.80
C PRO A 11 13.15 9.23 1.47
N GLN A 12 14.20 9.44 0.68
CA GLN A 12 14.13 10.05 -0.64
C GLN A 12 14.64 9.06 -1.69
N ASN A 13 14.24 9.23 -2.95
CA ASN A 13 14.83 8.51 -4.09
C ASN A 13 14.84 6.98 -3.92
N GLY A 14 13.72 6.40 -3.51
CA GLY A 14 13.56 4.95 -3.41
C GLY A 14 14.27 4.30 -2.22
N GLN A 15 14.87 5.08 -1.31
CA GLN A 15 15.49 4.53 -0.10
C GLN A 15 14.47 3.91 0.85
N ASP A 16 14.96 2.97 1.67
CA ASP A 16 14.15 2.22 2.62
C ASP A 16 13.61 3.10 3.75
N TRP A 17 12.39 2.78 4.18
CA TRP A 17 11.77 3.39 5.35
C TRP A 17 12.36 2.79 6.63
N PRO A 18 12.43 3.57 7.73
CA PRO A 18 12.90 3.05 9.00
C PRO A 18 12.02 1.89 9.47
N LEU A 19 12.60 1.02 10.29
CA LEU A 19 11.86 -0.05 10.92
C LEU A 19 10.75 0.53 11.82
N VAL A 20 9.62 -0.18 11.88
CA VAL A 20 8.52 0.21 12.78
C VAL A 20 8.99 0.28 14.23
N SER A 21 9.90 -0.60 14.65
CA SER A 21 10.52 -0.56 15.99
C SER A 21 11.24 0.76 16.27
N ASP A 22 11.97 1.29 15.28
CA ASP A 22 12.73 2.54 15.43
C ASP A 22 11.81 3.75 15.49
N MET A 23 10.74 3.73 14.69
CA MET A 23 9.69 4.76 14.73
C MET A 23 8.98 4.76 16.09
N VAL A 24 8.61 3.57 16.60
CA VAL A 24 7.97 3.41 17.92
C VAL A 24 8.88 3.89 19.04
N ALA A 25 10.17 3.55 19.02
CA ALA A 25 11.16 3.98 20.02
C ALA A 25 11.30 5.51 20.09
N LYS A 26 11.06 6.21 18.97
CA LYS A 26 11.07 7.68 18.87
C LYS A 26 9.69 8.32 19.09
N ASN A 27 8.68 7.51 19.42
CA ASN A 27 7.28 7.92 19.55
C ASN A 27 6.69 8.53 18.26
N GLU A 28 7.19 8.11 17.10
CA GLU A 28 6.71 8.48 15.76
C GLU A 28 5.75 7.38 15.27
N ARG A 29 4.44 7.64 15.29
CA ARG A 29 3.39 6.62 15.08
C ARG A 29 2.39 6.96 13.99
N LEU A 30 2.55 8.11 13.35
CA LEU A 30 1.61 8.62 12.36
C LEU A 30 2.38 9.20 11.18
N ILE A 31 2.16 8.66 9.99
CA ILE A 31 2.63 9.24 8.73
C ILE A 31 1.42 9.90 8.07
N VAL A 32 1.57 11.15 7.64
CA VAL A 32 0.49 11.91 7.00
C VAL A 32 0.97 12.43 5.65
N PHE A 33 0.16 12.19 4.63
CA PHE A 33 0.40 12.61 3.26
C PHE A 33 -0.66 13.60 2.80
N THR A 34 -0.29 14.43 1.82
CA THR A 34 -1.17 15.39 1.15
C THR A 34 -0.95 15.35 -0.36
N SER A 35 -2.02 15.54 -1.12
CA SER A 35 -1.97 15.74 -2.57
C SER A 35 -1.68 17.20 -2.97
N MET A 36 -1.62 18.14 -2.01
CA MET A 36 -1.30 19.55 -2.27
C MET A 36 0.15 19.87 -1.91
N LYS A 37 0.98 20.14 -2.91
CA LYS A 37 2.43 20.38 -2.76
C LYS A 37 2.79 21.50 -1.78
N SER A 38 2.01 22.58 -1.76
CA SER A 38 2.25 23.73 -0.87
C SER A 38 2.17 23.37 0.62
N LYS A 39 1.32 22.41 0.99
CA LYS A 39 1.12 21.96 2.39
C LYS A 39 2.37 21.32 3.00
N GLN A 40 3.30 20.81 2.20
CA GLN A 40 4.58 20.35 2.74
C GLN A 40 5.38 21.50 3.35
N LYS A 41 5.42 22.65 2.68
CA LYS A 41 6.14 23.84 3.18
C LYS A 41 5.36 24.54 4.29
N SER A 42 4.04 24.69 4.14
CA SER A 42 3.23 25.48 5.08
C SER A 42 2.81 24.72 6.33
N GLU A 43 2.61 23.40 6.25
CA GLU A 43 2.03 22.57 7.33
C GLU A 43 2.93 21.40 7.74
N GLY A 44 4.01 21.13 7.00
CA GLY A 44 4.88 19.99 7.25
C GLY A 44 4.26 18.62 6.90
N ILE A 45 3.19 18.60 6.08
CA ILE A 45 2.54 17.36 5.63
C ILE A 45 3.21 16.89 4.33
N ALA A 46 3.66 15.64 4.29
CA ALA A 46 4.44 15.11 3.17
C ALA A 46 3.65 15.13 1.85
N TYR A 47 4.21 15.75 0.80
CA TYR A 47 3.60 15.72 -0.52
C TYR A 47 3.70 14.32 -1.11
N GLN A 48 2.57 13.64 -1.29
CA GLN A 48 2.53 12.20 -1.50
C GLN A 48 3.28 11.74 -2.75
N TRP A 49 3.23 12.52 -3.84
CA TRP A 49 3.89 12.20 -5.11
C TRP A 49 5.42 12.26 -5.06
N THR A 50 6.00 12.70 -3.95
CA THR A 50 7.44 12.57 -3.69
C THR A 50 7.82 11.18 -3.17
N TYR A 51 6.87 10.44 -2.57
CA TYR A 51 7.18 9.22 -1.79
C TYR A 51 6.55 7.95 -2.33
N MET A 52 5.38 8.06 -2.98
CA MET A 52 4.62 6.89 -3.43
C MET A 52 4.16 6.99 -4.88
N VAL A 53 3.95 5.82 -5.47
CA VAL A 53 3.14 5.63 -6.69
C VAL A 53 1.77 5.09 -6.32
N GLU A 54 0.75 5.45 -7.09
CA GLU A 54 -0.65 5.13 -6.80
C GLU A 54 -1.37 4.73 -8.10
N ASN A 55 -2.12 3.64 -8.08
CA ASN A 55 -2.99 3.29 -9.21
C ASN A 55 -4.29 4.11 -9.20
N GLN A 56 -4.95 4.16 -10.34
CA GLN A 56 -6.20 4.88 -10.52
C GLN A 56 -7.24 4.43 -9.48
N TYR A 57 -8.02 5.38 -8.95
CA TYR A 57 -9.10 5.10 -8.02
C TYR A 57 -10.43 4.89 -8.75
N GLY A 58 -11.44 4.43 -8.01
CA GLY A 58 -12.76 4.19 -8.56
C GLY A 58 -12.78 3.01 -9.52
N ASP A 59 -13.79 2.97 -10.40
CA ASP A 59 -13.95 1.89 -11.36
C ASP A 59 -12.77 1.81 -12.35
N GLY A 60 -12.10 2.94 -12.63
CA GLY A 60 -10.89 2.99 -13.45
C GLY A 60 -9.67 2.28 -12.84
N GLY A 61 -9.70 1.99 -11.53
CA GLY A 61 -8.67 1.23 -10.82
C GLY A 61 -8.92 -0.28 -10.76
N MET A 62 -10.10 -0.73 -11.18
CA MET A 62 -10.58 -2.09 -10.92
C MET A 62 -10.58 -2.97 -12.18
N HIS A 63 -9.73 -2.68 -13.16
CA HIS A 63 -9.65 -3.42 -14.42
C HIS A 63 -8.86 -4.73 -14.26
N ALA A 64 -9.52 -5.89 -14.36
CA ALA A 64 -8.83 -7.18 -14.27
C ALA A 64 -7.63 -7.25 -15.24
N GLY A 65 -6.45 -7.59 -14.70
CA GLY A 65 -5.20 -7.69 -15.48
C GLY A 65 -4.55 -6.35 -15.88
N SER A 66 -5.12 -5.20 -15.49
CA SER A 66 -4.54 -3.89 -15.75
C SER A 66 -4.55 -3.00 -14.50
N CYS A 67 -3.39 -2.42 -14.18
CA CYS A 67 -3.24 -1.49 -13.06
C CYS A 67 -2.80 -0.13 -13.59
N PRO A 68 -3.72 0.71 -14.09
CA PRO A 68 -3.38 2.03 -14.61
C PRO A 68 -2.94 2.96 -13.48
N ASN A 69 -1.93 3.81 -13.71
CA ASN A 69 -1.53 4.81 -12.72
C ASN A 69 -2.57 5.93 -12.60
N ARG A 70 -2.68 6.50 -11.41
CA ARG A 70 -3.41 7.74 -11.21
C ARG A 70 -2.71 8.89 -11.95
N ALA A 71 -3.49 9.82 -12.53
CA ALA A 71 -2.96 10.88 -13.39
C ALA A 71 -1.91 11.78 -12.71
N GLU A 72 -2.10 12.12 -11.43
CA GLU A 72 -1.16 12.97 -10.69
C GLU A 72 0.03 12.17 -10.11
N SER A 73 -0.08 10.84 -10.06
CA SER A 73 0.98 9.95 -9.60
C SER A 73 2.10 9.86 -10.64
N PRO A 74 3.37 9.73 -10.22
CA PRO A 74 4.40 9.18 -11.09
C PRO A 74 4.00 7.80 -11.65
N PRO A 75 4.61 7.34 -12.76
CA PRO A 75 4.38 6.00 -13.30
C PRO A 75 4.62 4.91 -12.24
N LEU A 76 3.81 3.85 -12.22
CA LEU A 76 3.90 2.80 -11.16
C LEU A 76 5.28 2.13 -11.09
N ASN A 77 6.00 2.07 -12.20
CA ASN A 77 7.34 1.50 -12.28
C ASN A 77 8.46 2.48 -11.86
N ASP A 78 8.14 3.71 -11.44
CA ASP A 78 9.11 4.66 -10.91
C ASP A 78 9.64 4.19 -9.54
N LYS A 79 10.84 3.62 -9.55
CA LYS A 79 11.54 3.13 -8.36
C LYS A 79 12.16 4.23 -7.51
N SER A 80 12.15 5.49 -7.96
CA SER A 80 12.56 6.63 -7.11
C SER A 80 11.53 6.96 -6.02
N LYS A 81 10.35 6.33 -6.07
CA LYS A 81 9.29 6.38 -5.06
C LYS A 81 9.26 5.03 -4.35
N SER A 82 9.60 4.97 -3.07
CA SER A 82 9.74 3.69 -2.37
C SER A 82 8.40 3.04 -2.02
N LEU A 83 7.32 3.82 -1.92
CA LEU A 83 6.01 3.32 -1.52
C LEU A 83 5.09 3.05 -2.71
N VAL A 84 4.22 2.05 -2.57
CA VAL A 84 3.18 1.69 -3.53
C VAL A 84 1.83 1.65 -2.82
N LEU A 85 0.85 2.41 -3.33
CA LEU A 85 -0.53 2.41 -2.86
C LEU A 85 -1.44 1.81 -3.94
N VAL A 86 -2.27 0.84 -3.55
CA VAL A 86 -3.31 0.27 -4.42
C VAL A 86 -4.70 0.70 -3.96
N ASN A 87 -5.37 1.51 -4.76
CA ASN A 87 -6.79 1.78 -4.71
C ASN A 87 -7.58 0.66 -5.39
N TYR A 88 -8.49 0.02 -4.66
CA TYR A 88 -9.39 -0.98 -5.21
C TYR A 88 -10.79 -0.82 -4.61
N PHE A 89 -11.57 0.09 -5.20
CA PHE A 89 -12.94 0.36 -4.79
C PHE A 89 -13.72 1.05 -5.91
N LYS A 90 -15.02 0.77 -5.99
CA LYS A 90 -15.91 1.38 -6.99
C LYS A 90 -16.10 2.87 -6.76
N THR A 91 -16.30 3.63 -7.84
CA THR A 91 -16.56 5.08 -7.78
C THR A 91 -17.82 5.37 -6.95
N ILE A 92 -18.88 4.60 -7.20
CA ILE A 92 -20.11 4.63 -6.41
C ILE A 92 -20.04 3.49 -5.42
N SER A 93 -19.93 3.82 -4.13
CA SER A 93 -19.83 2.80 -3.09
C SER A 93 -21.11 1.96 -3.03
N ASN A 94 -21.00 0.64 -3.19
CA ASN A 94 -22.11 -0.29 -3.10
C ASN A 94 -21.74 -1.44 -2.17
N LYS A 95 -22.42 -1.52 -1.02
CA LYS A 95 -22.11 -2.48 0.04
C LYS A 95 -22.24 -3.95 -0.39
N GLN A 96 -23.17 -4.27 -1.31
CA GLN A 96 -23.37 -5.64 -1.79
C GLN A 96 -22.26 -6.04 -2.77
N ALA A 97 -21.95 -5.20 -3.76
CA ALA A 97 -20.88 -5.45 -4.71
C ALA A 97 -19.51 -5.56 -4.02
N THR A 98 -19.27 -4.73 -3.00
CA THR A 98 -18.03 -4.76 -2.21
C THR A 98 -17.78 -6.11 -1.53
N CYS A 99 -18.82 -6.92 -1.26
CA CYS A 99 -18.63 -8.28 -0.76
C CYS A 99 -17.80 -9.13 -1.73
N VAL A 100 -18.08 -9.03 -3.02
CA VAL A 100 -17.34 -9.77 -4.06
C VAL A 100 -16.02 -9.07 -4.36
N ASP A 101 -16.03 -7.73 -4.52
CA ASP A 101 -14.83 -6.96 -4.85
C ASP A 101 -13.70 -7.22 -3.83
N ASN A 102 -13.98 -7.09 -2.53
CA ASN A 102 -12.95 -7.23 -1.49
C ASN A 102 -12.45 -8.67 -1.28
N SER A 103 -12.92 -9.66 -2.05
CA SER A 103 -12.58 -11.08 -1.90
C SER A 103 -11.45 -11.47 -2.85
N GLY A 104 -11.61 -12.54 -3.65
CA GLY A 104 -10.55 -13.02 -4.55
C GLY A 104 -10.06 -11.96 -5.54
N HIS A 105 -10.98 -11.12 -6.06
CA HIS A 105 -10.64 -10.08 -7.04
C HIS A 105 -9.67 -9.01 -6.48
N LEU A 106 -9.74 -8.71 -5.18
CA LEU A 106 -8.80 -7.82 -4.53
C LEU A 106 -7.38 -8.41 -4.54
N ILE A 107 -7.24 -9.70 -4.23
CA ILE A 107 -5.95 -10.40 -4.26
C ILE A 107 -5.39 -10.43 -5.67
N ASP A 108 -6.23 -10.74 -6.67
CA ASP A 108 -5.83 -10.72 -8.09
C ASP A 108 -5.34 -9.33 -8.52
N MET A 109 -5.99 -8.27 -8.05
CA MET A 109 -5.54 -6.91 -8.33
C MET A 109 -4.20 -6.58 -7.67
N LEU A 110 -3.96 -7.04 -6.43
CA LEU A 110 -2.65 -6.85 -5.79
C LEU A 110 -1.53 -7.51 -6.60
N HIS A 111 -1.76 -8.72 -7.13
CA HIS A 111 -0.84 -9.40 -8.04
C HIS A 111 -0.64 -8.66 -9.37
N THR A 112 -1.72 -8.14 -9.94
CA THR A 112 -1.67 -7.33 -11.17
C THR A 112 -0.84 -6.06 -10.96
N CYS A 113 -1.11 -5.32 -9.89
CA CYS A 113 -0.39 -4.10 -9.55
C CYS A 113 1.06 -4.35 -9.14
N TYR A 114 1.38 -5.51 -8.54
CA TYR A 114 2.76 -5.92 -8.27
C TYR A 114 3.60 -5.94 -9.55
N GLY A 115 3.09 -6.55 -10.63
CA GLY A 115 3.76 -6.57 -11.93
C GLY A 115 3.93 -5.17 -12.52
N ALA A 116 2.86 -4.35 -12.49
CA ALA A 116 2.89 -2.97 -12.98
C ALA A 116 3.84 -2.06 -12.17
N ALA A 117 4.00 -2.32 -10.87
CA ALA A 117 4.86 -1.56 -9.97
C ALA A 117 6.33 -2.01 -10.00
N ALA A 118 6.77 -2.62 -11.10
CA ALA A 118 8.13 -3.15 -11.29
C ALA A 118 8.51 -4.20 -10.24
N ASN A 119 7.60 -5.15 -9.98
CA ASN A 119 7.76 -6.27 -9.05
C ASN A 119 7.92 -5.80 -7.59
N ARG A 120 7.13 -4.81 -7.19
CA ARG A 120 7.09 -4.30 -5.81
C ARG A 120 5.70 -4.49 -5.24
N TRP A 121 5.63 -5.13 -4.08
CA TRP A 121 4.36 -5.32 -3.38
C TRP A 121 3.85 -4.00 -2.81
N ALA A 122 2.53 -3.83 -2.80
CA ALA A 122 1.89 -2.65 -2.25
C ALA A 122 2.19 -2.50 -0.75
N ASN A 123 2.51 -1.28 -0.30
CA ASN A 123 2.63 -0.96 1.11
C ASN A 123 1.26 -0.65 1.74
N PHE A 124 0.32 -0.18 0.91
CA PHE A 124 -1.02 0.21 1.33
C PHE A 124 -2.05 -0.27 0.32
N VAL A 125 -3.23 -0.64 0.83
CA VAL A 125 -4.40 -0.96 0.01
C VAL A 125 -5.62 -0.21 0.55
N ALA A 126 -6.33 0.47 -0.34
CA ALA A 126 -7.54 1.23 -0.02
C ALA A 126 -8.76 0.52 -0.62
N VAL A 127 -9.78 0.30 0.22
CA VAL A 127 -11.02 -0.39 -0.15
C VAL A 127 -12.24 0.30 0.44
N ASN A 128 -13.41 0.10 -0.17
CA ASN A 128 -14.69 0.44 0.45
C ASN A 128 -15.14 -0.65 1.43
N TYR A 129 -15.96 -0.28 2.42
CA TYR A 129 -16.59 -1.20 3.39
C TYR A 129 -15.69 -2.35 3.88
N TYR A 130 -14.48 -2.06 4.37
CA TYR A 130 -13.41 -3.04 4.63
C TYR A 130 -13.79 -4.33 5.40
N LYS A 131 -14.90 -4.32 6.16
CA LYS A 131 -15.45 -5.51 6.85
C LYS A 131 -16.34 -6.41 5.97
N ARG A 132 -16.55 -6.07 4.69
CA ARG A 132 -17.39 -6.82 3.75
C ARG A 132 -16.51 -7.60 2.80
N SER A 133 -16.75 -8.89 2.74
CA SER A 133 -16.06 -9.90 1.93
C SER A 133 -16.83 -11.22 2.03
N GLU A 134 -16.48 -12.19 1.18
CA GLU A 134 -16.95 -13.57 1.23
C GLU A 134 -16.11 -14.43 2.20
N GLY A 135 -15.20 -13.81 2.95
CA GLY A 135 -14.20 -14.47 3.79
C GLY A 135 -13.10 -13.50 4.22
N GLY A 136 -11.84 -13.84 3.95
CA GLY A 136 -10.65 -13.11 4.44
C GLY A 136 -10.62 -11.61 4.15
N GLY A 137 -11.05 -11.19 2.97
CA GLY A 137 -11.33 -9.78 2.68
C GLY A 137 -10.11 -8.86 2.71
N ALA A 138 -10.33 -7.62 3.17
CA ALA A 138 -9.25 -6.64 3.35
C ALA A 138 -8.17 -7.07 4.36
N PHE A 139 -8.53 -7.90 5.34
CA PHE A 139 -7.57 -8.43 6.31
C PHE A 139 -6.62 -9.44 5.66
N GLN A 140 -7.16 -10.40 4.89
CA GLN A 140 -6.34 -11.31 4.10
C GLN A 140 -5.45 -10.57 3.10
N ALA A 141 -5.97 -9.55 2.43
CA ALA A 141 -5.16 -8.70 1.54
C ALA A 141 -3.98 -8.06 2.29
N THR A 142 -4.21 -7.57 3.51
CA THR A 142 -3.17 -6.99 4.36
C THR A 142 -2.14 -8.05 4.79
N ASP A 143 -2.59 -9.24 5.20
CA ASP A 143 -1.72 -10.34 5.61
C ASP A 143 -0.87 -10.86 4.45
N THR A 144 -1.45 -10.94 3.25
CA THR A 144 -0.71 -11.26 2.03
C THR A 144 0.36 -10.22 1.73
N LEU A 145 0.03 -8.92 1.76
CA LEU A 145 1.03 -7.87 1.53
C LEU A 145 2.17 -7.93 2.56
N ASN A 146 1.84 -8.11 3.83
CA ASN A 146 2.83 -8.25 4.89
C ASN A 146 3.71 -9.50 4.71
N GLY A 147 3.12 -10.66 4.40
CA GLY A 147 3.88 -11.89 4.14
C GLY A 147 4.83 -11.73 2.96
N ARG A 148 4.35 -11.10 1.88
CA ARG A 148 5.15 -10.83 0.69
C ARG A 148 6.30 -9.87 0.94
N LEU A 149 6.06 -8.79 1.68
CA LEU A 149 7.08 -7.78 2.00
C LEU A 149 8.10 -8.27 3.03
N LEU A 150 7.68 -9.05 4.02
CA LEU A 150 8.55 -9.47 5.13
C LEU A 150 9.36 -10.72 4.82
N CYS A 151 8.74 -11.74 4.21
CA CYS A 151 9.36 -13.06 4.07
C CYS A 151 9.11 -13.73 2.70
N GLY A 152 8.38 -13.07 1.79
CA GLY A 152 8.03 -13.59 0.46
C GLY A 152 6.84 -14.55 0.42
N CYS A 153 6.25 -14.88 1.56
CA CYS A 153 5.14 -15.83 1.67
C CYS A 153 3.79 -15.22 1.26
N ASN A 154 2.81 -16.07 0.96
CA ASN A 154 1.46 -15.63 0.58
C ASN A 154 0.65 -15.10 1.77
N ASP A 155 1.13 -15.33 2.99
CA ASP A 155 0.50 -14.96 4.25
C ASP A 155 1.61 -14.68 5.27
N VAL A 156 1.44 -13.61 6.06
CA VAL A 156 2.38 -13.24 7.12
C VAL A 156 2.48 -14.29 8.23
N HIS A 157 1.40 -15.03 8.49
CA HIS A 157 1.40 -16.09 9.50
C HIS A 157 2.28 -17.28 9.12
N ALA A 158 2.61 -17.42 7.83
CA ALA A 158 3.54 -18.43 7.34
C ALA A 158 5.02 -18.00 7.43
N CYS A 159 5.31 -16.75 7.83
CA CYS A 159 6.68 -16.28 7.97
C CYS A 159 7.38 -16.97 9.16
N VAL A 160 8.50 -17.64 8.91
CA VAL A 160 9.37 -18.14 9.99
C VAL A 160 10.11 -16.98 10.66
N ALA A 161 9.98 -16.86 11.99
CA ALA A 161 10.65 -15.84 12.78
C ALA A 161 12.18 -15.86 12.58
N GLY A 162 12.76 -14.70 12.27
CA GLY A 162 14.20 -14.55 12.05
C GLY A 162 14.70 -15.00 10.67
N SER A 163 13.82 -15.41 9.75
CA SER A 163 14.21 -15.73 8.37
C SER A 163 14.23 -14.48 7.46
N THR A 164 15.09 -14.49 6.43
CA THR A 164 15.31 -13.36 5.50
C THR A 164 14.80 -13.62 4.08
N SER A 165 13.69 -14.37 3.96
CA SER A 165 12.91 -14.73 2.75
C SER A 165 12.98 -16.21 2.33
N GLY A 166 11.84 -16.72 1.85
CA GLY A 166 11.72 -18.06 1.23
C GLY A 166 11.46 -19.22 2.20
N ALA A 167 11.55 -19.00 3.52
CA ALA A 167 11.16 -19.97 4.54
C ALA A 167 9.69 -19.77 4.94
N CYS A 168 8.77 -20.30 4.13
CA CYS A 168 7.35 -20.33 4.46
C CYS A 168 7.02 -21.64 5.16
N THR A 169 6.34 -21.57 6.31
CA THR A 169 5.72 -22.78 6.88
C THR A 169 4.53 -23.21 6.02
N ALA A 170 4.31 -24.52 5.96
CA ALA A 170 3.12 -25.09 5.33
C ALA A 170 1.85 -24.73 6.10
#